data_AF-A0A9Q0UHK9-F1
#
_entry.id   AF-A0A9Q0UHK9-F1
#
_cell.length_a   1.000
_cell.length_b   1.000
_cell.length_c   1.000
_cell.angle_alpha   90.00
_cell.angle_beta   90.00
_cell.angle_gamma   90.00
#
_symmetry.space_group_name_H-M   'P 1'
#
loop_
_entity.id
_entity.type
_entity.pdbx_description
1 polymer ?
#
loop_
_entity_poly.entity_id
_entity_poly.type
_entity_poly.pdbx_seq_one_letter_code
_entity_poly.pdbx_strand_id
1 'polypeptide(L)'
;MPHLGVQLLVQDRHVVMDNGLLQVTLSNPDGIVTGIRFSGIDNLLEVLNDESNRGYWDLVWNAAGSTGTTGIFDVIRGTSFKVIVETEEQVEVSFTRTWDSSQEGKLVPLNIDKRFVMLRGSSGFYSYAIYEHLKEWPGFNLGETRIAFKLRKDKFHYMVAADNRQRFMPLPDDRVPPRGQPLAYPEAVKLVKPVEPDFKGEVDDKYQYSIENKDNKVHGWICMDPAVGFWQITPSDEFRSGGPVKQNLTSHVGPTTLAMFLSAHYSGEDLVPKIGAGEAWKKMTLFRFGRTLNRRC
;
A
#
# COMPACT_ATOMS: atom_id res chain seq x y z
N MET A 1 -25.37 -15.02 15.53
CA MET A 1 -26.03 -13.70 15.37
C MET A 1 -26.07 -13.39 13.89
N PRO A 2 -27.17 -12.85 13.32
CA PRO A 2 -27.16 -12.39 11.94
C PRO A 2 -26.07 -11.31 11.81
N HIS A 3 -25.21 -11.42 10.79
CA HIS A 3 -24.18 -10.41 10.55
C HIS A 3 -24.87 -9.07 10.29
N LEU A 4 -24.48 -8.01 11.02
CA LEU A 4 -24.94 -6.65 10.74
C LEU A 4 -24.65 -6.31 9.27
N GLY A 5 -25.59 -5.61 8.61
CA GLY A 5 -25.33 -5.05 7.28
C GLY A 5 -24.18 -4.04 7.34
N VAL A 6 -23.50 -3.82 6.22
CA VAL A 6 -22.42 -2.82 6.14
C VAL A 6 -22.98 -1.45 6.50
N GLN A 7 -22.31 -0.77 7.43
CA GLN A 7 -22.62 0.58 7.89
C GLN A 7 -21.59 1.55 7.34
N LEU A 8 -22.06 2.72 6.92
CA LEU A 8 -21.23 3.84 6.50
C LEU A 8 -21.53 5.04 7.41
N LEU A 9 -20.48 5.60 8.01
CA LEU A 9 -20.56 6.83 8.78
C LEU A 9 -19.66 7.88 8.12
N VAL A 10 -20.27 8.94 7.59
CA VAL A 10 -19.57 10.08 6.99
C VAL A 10 -19.54 11.23 8.01
N GLN A 11 -18.33 11.66 8.36
CA GLN A 11 -18.05 12.79 9.25
C GLN A 11 -17.18 13.82 8.54
N ASP A 12 -17.05 15.02 9.13
CA ASP A 12 -16.28 16.12 8.55
C ASP A 12 -14.83 15.74 8.20
N ARG A 13 -14.17 14.98 9.09
CA ARG A 13 -12.76 14.60 8.92
C ARG A 13 -12.55 13.14 8.53
N HIS A 14 -13.57 12.29 8.66
CA HIS A 14 -13.42 10.85 8.48
C HIS A 14 -14.65 10.21 7.84
N VAL A 15 -14.40 9.12 7.12
CA VAL A 15 -15.41 8.20 6.60
C VAL A 15 -15.10 6.82 7.18
N VAL A 16 -16.06 6.23 7.88
CA VAL A 16 -15.91 4.93 8.53
C VAL A 16 -16.81 3.91 7.85
N MET A 17 -16.23 2.83 7.34
CA MET A 17 -16.95 1.65 6.86
C MET A 17 -16.84 0.56 7.92
N ASP A 18 -17.96 -0.06 8.29
CA ASP A 18 -18.01 -1.11 9.32
C ASP A 18 -18.98 -2.23 8.90
N ASN A 19 -18.54 -3.48 8.90
CA ASN A 19 -19.41 -4.63 8.62
C ASN A 19 -19.61 -5.56 9.83
N GLY A 20 -19.29 -5.10 11.03
CA GLY A 20 -19.34 -5.84 12.29
C GLY A 20 -18.17 -6.82 12.51
N LEU A 21 -17.33 -7.06 11.50
CA LEU A 21 -16.11 -7.88 11.62
C LEU A 21 -14.84 -7.03 11.55
N LEU A 22 -14.84 -6.07 10.63
CA LEU A 22 -13.75 -5.17 10.31
C LEU A 22 -14.31 -3.75 10.21
N GLN A 23 -13.59 -2.79 10.77
CA GLN A 23 -13.89 -1.38 10.58
C GLN A 23 -12.67 -0.70 9.93
N VAL A 24 -12.92 0.09 8.89
CA VAL A 24 -11.90 0.85 8.16
C VAL A 24 -12.25 2.33 8.26
N THR A 25 -11.31 3.13 8.77
CA THR A 25 -11.43 4.58 8.86
C THR A 25 -10.57 5.23 7.79
N LEU A 26 -11.19 6.09 7.00
CA LEU A 26 -10.58 6.86 5.91
C LEU A 26 -10.64 8.34 6.24
N SER A 27 -9.61 9.12 5.94
CA SER A 27 -9.68 10.58 6.06
C SER A 27 -10.59 11.18 4.98
N ASN A 28 -11.27 12.27 5.31
CA ASN A 28 -12.20 12.97 4.42
C ASN A 28 -11.68 14.39 4.10
N PRO A 29 -11.52 14.80 2.83
CA PRO A 29 -11.72 14.04 1.58
C PRO A 29 -10.45 13.34 1.07
N ASP A 30 -9.38 13.30 1.86
CA ASP A 30 -8.08 12.82 1.39
C ASP A 30 -8.08 11.33 0.99
N GLY A 31 -8.92 10.50 1.61
CA GLY A 31 -9.00 9.07 1.34
C GLY A 31 -7.73 8.32 1.74
N ILE A 32 -7.10 8.70 2.85
CA ILE A 32 -6.00 7.96 3.49
C ILE A 32 -6.62 6.97 4.46
N VAL A 33 -6.10 5.74 4.52
CA VAL A 33 -6.50 4.77 5.55
C VAL A 33 -5.82 5.12 6.86
N THR A 34 -6.55 5.78 7.76
CA THR A 34 -6.04 6.25 9.04
C THR A 34 -6.16 5.20 10.13
N GLY A 35 -7.08 4.24 9.96
CA GLY A 35 -7.22 3.13 10.90
C GLY A 35 -7.94 1.90 10.35
N ILE A 36 -7.54 0.75 10.88
CA ILE A 36 -8.18 -0.54 10.62
C ILE A 36 -8.37 -1.21 11.98
N ARG A 37 -9.61 -1.37 12.44
CA ARG A 37 -9.92 -2.06 13.70
C ARG A 37 -10.37 -3.49 13.41
N PHE A 38 -9.73 -4.45 14.08
CA PHE A 38 -10.01 -5.86 13.85
C PHE A 38 -9.67 -6.71 15.08
N SER A 39 -10.54 -7.67 15.40
CA SER A 39 -10.28 -8.74 16.38
C SER A 39 -9.69 -8.27 17.72
N GLY A 40 -10.27 -7.20 18.29
CA GLY A 40 -9.85 -6.64 19.57
C GLY A 40 -8.65 -5.68 19.52
N ILE A 41 -7.98 -5.56 18.36
CA ILE A 41 -6.98 -4.52 18.14
C ILE A 41 -7.70 -3.25 17.67
N ASP A 42 -7.48 -2.15 18.39
CA ASP A 42 -8.05 -0.83 18.16
C ASP A 42 -7.65 -0.24 16.79
N ASN A 43 -6.37 -0.39 16.42
CA ASN A 43 -5.87 -0.05 15.11
C ASN A 43 -4.70 -0.96 14.73
N LEU A 44 -4.77 -1.62 13.57
CA LEU A 44 -3.68 -2.45 13.05
C LEU A 44 -2.49 -1.60 12.55
N LEU A 45 -2.74 -0.33 12.19
CA LEU A 45 -1.77 0.58 11.60
C LEU A 45 -0.95 1.31 12.66
N GLU A 46 0.29 1.67 12.32
CA GLU A 46 1.23 2.34 13.23
C GLU A 46 0.68 3.68 13.74
N VAL A 47 0.17 3.68 14.97
CA VAL A 47 -0.54 4.81 15.56
C VAL A 47 0.39 5.99 15.89
N LEU A 48 1.69 5.72 16.05
CA LEU A 48 2.69 6.77 16.27
C LEU A 48 3.04 7.53 14.98
N ASN A 49 2.68 7.00 13.81
CA ASN A 49 2.79 7.75 12.57
C ASN A 49 1.66 8.77 12.44
N ASP A 50 1.96 9.88 11.77
CA ASP A 50 0.95 10.77 11.20
C ASP A 50 -0.06 9.95 10.39
N GLU A 51 -1.33 10.32 10.42
CA GLU A 51 -2.40 9.57 9.76
C GLU A 51 -2.14 9.37 8.27
N SER A 52 -1.53 10.36 7.60
CA SER A 52 -1.15 10.28 6.19
C SER A 52 -0.01 9.30 5.88
N ASN A 53 0.64 8.79 6.91
CA ASN A 53 1.78 7.88 6.84
C ASN A 53 1.45 6.50 7.47
N ARG A 54 0.18 6.08 7.41
CA ARG A 54 -0.29 4.78 7.92
C ARG A 54 -0.62 3.82 6.77
N GLY A 55 -1.77 4.02 6.14
CA GLY A 55 -2.18 3.29 4.94
C GLY A 55 -2.51 4.27 3.81
N TYR A 56 -1.75 4.25 2.72
CA TYR A 56 -1.89 5.26 1.68
C TYR A 56 -1.53 4.72 0.30
N TRP A 57 -2.09 5.39 -0.71
CA TRP A 57 -1.66 5.25 -2.10
C TRP A 57 -0.61 6.30 -2.40
N ASP A 58 0.46 5.90 -3.07
CA ASP A 58 1.51 6.80 -3.53
C ASP A 58 1.88 6.57 -4.99
N LEU A 59 2.53 7.57 -5.55
CA LEU A 59 3.19 7.50 -6.84
C LEU A 59 4.51 8.27 -6.82
N VAL A 60 5.41 7.88 -7.73
CA VAL A 60 6.62 8.62 -8.06
C VAL A 60 6.54 8.97 -9.53
N TRP A 61 6.65 10.26 -9.85
CA TRP A 61 6.51 10.76 -11.22
C TRP A 61 7.52 11.84 -11.57
N ASN A 62 7.72 12.08 -12.86
CA ASN A 62 8.53 13.16 -13.38
C ASN A 62 7.87 13.84 -14.58
N ALA A 63 8.27 15.08 -14.86
CA ALA A 63 7.94 15.74 -16.12
C ALA A 63 8.48 14.91 -17.31
N ALA A 64 7.73 14.90 -18.42
CA ALA A 64 8.17 14.25 -19.66
C ALA A 64 9.57 14.73 -20.08
N GLY A 65 10.37 13.82 -20.62
CA GLY A 65 11.76 14.09 -21.03
C GLY A 65 12.79 14.04 -19.90
N SER A 66 12.37 13.89 -18.65
CA SER A 66 13.29 13.65 -17.53
C SER A 66 13.93 12.27 -17.65
N THR A 67 15.24 12.18 -17.37
CA THR A 67 16.00 10.93 -17.26
C THR A 67 16.05 10.44 -15.82
N GLY A 68 16.37 9.17 -15.64
CA GLY A 68 16.42 8.47 -14.37
C GLY A 68 15.07 7.87 -13.93
N THR A 69 15.12 7.16 -12.81
CA THR A 69 13.98 6.48 -12.19
C THR A 69 13.50 7.16 -10.91
N THR A 70 14.25 8.14 -10.42
CA THR A 70 13.90 8.97 -9.26
C THR A 70 12.96 10.08 -9.69
N GLY A 71 12.03 10.50 -8.82
CA GLY A 71 11.14 11.60 -9.13
C GLY A 71 10.40 12.17 -7.93
N ILE A 72 9.36 12.93 -8.23
CA ILE A 72 8.50 13.57 -7.23
C ILE A 72 7.63 12.49 -6.58
N PHE A 73 7.86 12.25 -5.30
CA PHE A 73 7.01 11.40 -4.47
C PHE A 73 5.74 12.15 -4.07
N ASP A 74 4.59 11.54 -4.32
CA ASP A 74 3.28 12.12 -4.05
C ASP A 74 2.37 11.09 -3.38
N VAL A 75 1.99 11.38 -2.13
CA VAL A 75 0.92 10.66 -1.45
C VAL A 75 -0.39 11.18 -2.02
N ILE A 76 -1.12 10.30 -2.69
CA ILE A 76 -2.36 10.67 -3.38
C ILE A 76 -3.40 11.05 -2.31
N ARG A 77 -3.74 12.34 -2.24
CA ARG A 77 -4.82 12.88 -1.40
C ARG A 77 -5.97 13.33 -2.28
N GLY A 78 -7.17 12.79 -2.03
CA GLY A 78 -8.38 13.26 -2.67
C GLY A 78 -8.74 14.69 -2.26
N THR A 79 -9.44 15.40 -3.12
CA THR A 79 -10.02 16.71 -2.85
C THR A 79 -11.55 16.65 -2.81
N SER A 80 -12.14 15.53 -3.18
CA SER A 80 -13.59 15.28 -3.14
C SER A 80 -13.88 13.84 -2.73
N PHE A 81 -14.94 13.66 -1.96
CA PHE A 81 -15.46 12.38 -1.50
C PHE A 81 -16.85 12.13 -2.09
N LYS A 82 -17.14 10.87 -2.48
CA LYS A 82 -18.45 10.42 -2.94
C LYS A 82 -18.76 9.02 -2.43
N VAL A 83 -20.03 8.77 -2.13
CA VAL A 83 -20.58 7.42 -1.94
C VAL A 83 -21.05 6.92 -3.31
N ILE A 84 -20.54 5.77 -3.73
CA ILE A 84 -20.87 5.15 -5.04
C ILE A 84 -21.95 4.09 -4.85
N VAL A 85 -21.82 3.25 -3.82
CA VAL A 85 -22.78 2.21 -3.44
C VAL A 85 -22.94 2.24 -1.94
N GLU A 86 -24.19 2.16 -1.46
CA GLU A 86 -24.51 2.02 -0.04
C GLU A 86 -25.71 1.09 0.12
N THR A 87 -25.44 -0.14 0.52
CA THR A 87 -26.44 -1.19 0.76
C THR A 87 -26.00 -2.03 1.96
N GLU A 88 -26.89 -2.86 2.51
CA GLU A 88 -26.52 -3.78 3.59
C GLU A 88 -25.43 -4.79 3.20
N GLU A 89 -25.28 -5.08 1.90
CA GLU A 89 -24.31 -6.06 1.40
C GLU A 89 -22.96 -5.44 1.02
N GLN A 90 -22.97 -4.17 0.61
CA GLN A 90 -21.80 -3.48 0.08
C GLN A 90 -21.87 -1.98 0.33
N VAL A 91 -20.73 -1.43 0.74
CA VAL A 91 -20.42 0.00 0.64
C VAL A 91 -19.24 0.19 -0.31
N GLU A 92 -19.36 1.13 -1.23
CA GLU A 92 -18.26 1.61 -2.07
C GLU A 92 -18.16 3.13 -1.98
N VAL A 93 -16.97 3.62 -1.69
CA VAL A 93 -16.67 5.05 -1.60
C VAL A 93 -15.53 5.44 -2.52
N SER A 94 -15.55 6.68 -2.99
CA SER A 94 -14.62 7.27 -3.93
C SER A 94 -14.01 8.55 -3.36
N PHE A 95 -12.70 8.71 -3.57
CA PHE A 95 -11.91 9.88 -3.21
C PHE A 95 -11.15 10.33 -4.44
N THR A 96 -11.55 11.46 -5.02
CA THR A 96 -11.04 11.94 -6.30
C THR A 96 -10.11 13.13 -6.14
N ARG A 97 -9.03 13.18 -6.93
CA ARG A 97 -8.20 14.37 -7.15
C ARG A 97 -8.15 14.63 -8.66
N THR A 98 -8.65 15.79 -9.07
CA THR A 98 -8.56 16.24 -10.46
C THR A 98 -7.30 17.07 -10.68
N TRP A 99 -6.86 17.16 -11.93
CA TRP A 99 -5.72 17.99 -12.33
C TRP A 99 -6.13 19.20 -13.17
N ASP A 100 -5.46 20.33 -12.97
CA ASP A 100 -5.51 21.50 -13.84
C ASP A 100 -4.14 22.20 -13.95
N SER A 101 -4.01 23.15 -14.88
CA SER A 101 -2.74 23.81 -15.18
C SER A 101 -2.13 24.61 -14.01
N SER A 102 -2.90 24.98 -12.99
CA SER A 102 -2.35 25.66 -11.80
C SER A 102 -1.47 24.74 -10.92
N GLN A 103 -1.59 23.43 -11.15
CA GLN A 103 -0.89 22.37 -10.44
C GLN A 103 0.33 21.83 -11.19
N GLU A 104 0.65 22.39 -12.36
CA GLU A 104 1.80 21.98 -13.16
C GLU A 104 3.10 22.04 -12.35
N GLY A 105 3.93 20.99 -12.50
CA GLY A 105 5.17 20.81 -11.75
C GLY A 105 5.01 20.43 -10.26
N LYS A 106 3.79 20.49 -9.71
CA LYS A 106 3.51 20.15 -8.30
C LYS A 106 2.85 18.80 -8.15
N LEU A 107 1.90 18.50 -9.02
CA LEU A 107 1.16 17.24 -9.06
C LEU A 107 1.24 16.62 -10.44
N VAL A 108 1.19 15.28 -10.46
CA VAL A 108 1.13 14.52 -11.70
C VAL A 108 -0.10 14.93 -12.52
N PRO A 109 0.00 15.10 -13.85
CA PRO A 109 -1.13 15.42 -14.73
C PRO A 109 -2.18 14.30 -14.84
N LEU A 110 -2.79 13.89 -13.73
CA LEU A 110 -3.78 12.81 -13.69
C LEU A 110 -5.00 13.19 -12.89
N ASN A 111 -6.16 12.88 -13.46
CA ASN A 111 -7.35 12.59 -12.67
C ASN A 111 -7.13 11.25 -11.98
N ILE A 112 -7.33 11.23 -10.67
CA ILE A 112 -7.19 10.03 -9.86
C ILE A 112 -8.47 9.83 -9.07
N ASP A 113 -9.08 8.66 -9.19
CA ASP A 113 -10.22 8.21 -8.39
C ASP A 113 -9.81 6.98 -7.59
N LYS A 114 -9.53 7.15 -6.29
CA LYS A 114 -9.25 6.05 -5.37
C LYS A 114 -10.55 5.57 -4.76
N ARG A 115 -10.76 4.27 -4.77
CA ARG A 115 -11.97 3.65 -4.23
C ARG A 115 -11.68 2.60 -3.18
N PHE A 116 -12.63 2.46 -2.28
CA PHE A 116 -12.63 1.44 -1.25
C PHE A 116 -13.98 0.76 -1.22
N VAL A 117 -13.98 -0.57 -1.13
CA VAL A 117 -15.18 -1.39 -1.07
C VAL A 117 -15.16 -2.25 0.19
N MET A 118 -16.23 -2.22 0.96
CA MET A 118 -16.45 -3.13 2.08
C MET A 118 -17.67 -3.99 1.79
N LEU A 119 -17.53 -5.30 1.96
CA LEU A 119 -18.60 -6.27 1.78
C LEU A 119 -19.05 -6.83 3.11
N ARG A 120 -20.34 -7.14 3.23
CA ARG A 120 -20.91 -7.86 4.39
C ARG A 120 -20.24 -9.23 4.54
N GLY A 121 -19.97 -9.62 5.79
CA GLY A 121 -19.38 -10.93 6.09
C GLY A 121 -17.92 -11.12 5.66
N SER A 122 -17.25 -10.10 5.11
CA SER A 122 -15.83 -10.15 4.73
C SER A 122 -14.93 -9.62 5.84
N SER A 123 -13.92 -10.38 6.25
CA SER A 123 -12.88 -9.92 7.19
C SER A 123 -11.79 -9.10 6.48
N GLY A 124 -12.21 -8.19 5.60
CA GLY A 124 -11.35 -7.60 4.60
C GLY A 124 -12.08 -6.59 3.72
N PHE A 125 -11.33 -5.66 3.13
CA PHE A 125 -11.84 -4.62 2.23
C PHE A 125 -11.04 -4.61 0.92
N TYR A 126 -11.63 -4.05 -0.12
CA TYR A 126 -10.99 -3.88 -1.41
C TYR A 126 -10.57 -2.44 -1.59
N SER A 127 -9.49 -2.22 -2.33
CA SER A 127 -9.12 -0.89 -2.77
C SER A 127 -8.65 -0.95 -4.21
N TYR A 128 -9.04 0.07 -4.98
CA TYR A 128 -8.67 0.19 -6.36
C TYR A 128 -8.54 1.65 -6.76
N ALA A 129 -7.82 1.94 -7.83
CA ALA A 129 -7.75 3.29 -8.37
C ALA A 129 -7.97 3.32 -9.88
N ILE A 130 -8.54 4.43 -10.34
CA ILE A 130 -8.68 4.75 -11.76
C ILE A 130 -7.83 6.00 -12.01
N TYR A 131 -6.88 5.88 -12.94
CA TYR A 131 -6.06 6.99 -13.41
C TYR A 131 -6.49 7.38 -14.81
N GLU A 132 -6.60 8.67 -15.07
CA GLU A 132 -6.98 9.22 -16.36
C GLU A 132 -6.15 10.47 -16.68
N HIS A 133 -5.49 10.44 -17.84
CA HIS A 133 -4.76 11.55 -18.44
C HIS A 133 -5.55 12.03 -19.66
N LEU A 134 -5.82 13.34 -19.73
CA LEU A 134 -6.49 13.97 -20.86
C LEU A 134 -5.47 14.44 -21.90
N LYS A 135 -5.86 14.46 -23.18
CA LYS A 135 -4.94 14.76 -24.30
C LYS A 135 -4.32 16.15 -24.18
N GLU A 136 -5.06 17.08 -23.62
CA GLU A 136 -4.70 18.49 -23.51
C GLU A 136 -3.65 18.74 -22.43
N TRP A 137 -3.30 17.72 -21.64
CA TRP A 137 -2.40 17.86 -20.50
C TRP A 137 -0.94 17.56 -20.84
N PRO A 138 0.01 18.11 -20.05
CA PRO A 138 1.42 17.83 -20.21
C PRO A 138 1.73 16.34 -20.00
N GLY A 139 2.62 15.80 -20.82
CA GLY A 139 3.12 14.45 -20.63
C GLY A 139 3.92 14.27 -19.34
N PHE A 140 4.03 13.03 -18.88
CA PHE A 140 4.74 12.67 -17.66
C PHE A 140 5.28 11.23 -17.70
N ASN A 141 6.26 10.96 -16.83
CA ASN A 141 6.79 9.62 -16.60
C ASN A 141 6.29 9.10 -15.23
N LEU A 142 5.73 7.89 -15.18
CA LEU A 142 5.20 7.29 -13.94
C LEU A 142 6.15 6.21 -13.40
N GLY A 143 7.19 6.63 -12.67
CA GLY A 143 8.23 5.73 -12.18
C GLY A 143 7.74 4.67 -11.19
N GLU A 144 6.75 5.03 -10.37
CA GLU A 144 6.17 4.12 -9.37
C GLU A 144 4.70 4.47 -9.09
N THR A 145 3.91 3.46 -8.77
CA THR A 145 2.66 3.65 -8.03
C THR A 145 2.34 2.39 -7.25
N ARG A 146 1.85 2.57 -6.02
CA ARG A 146 1.59 1.47 -5.08
C ARG A 146 0.60 1.87 -3.99
N ILE A 147 0.21 0.87 -3.20
CA ILE A 147 -0.33 1.06 -1.86
C ILE A 147 0.70 0.63 -0.83
N ALA A 148 0.80 1.35 0.28
CA ALA A 148 1.60 0.99 1.43
C ALA A 148 0.74 0.95 2.69
N PHE A 149 0.90 -0.09 3.50
CA PHE A 149 0.35 -0.18 4.85
C PHE A 149 1.48 -0.37 5.86
N LYS A 150 1.62 0.57 6.78
CA LYS A 150 2.56 0.54 7.89
C LYS A 150 1.82 0.06 9.12
N LEU A 151 2.09 -1.18 9.51
CA LEU A 151 1.45 -1.82 10.64
C LEU A 151 2.14 -1.43 11.94
N ARG A 152 1.48 -1.68 13.06
CA ARG A 152 2.03 -1.46 14.40
C ARG A 152 3.29 -2.29 14.65
N LYS A 153 4.42 -1.61 14.86
CA LYS A 153 5.70 -2.27 15.15
C LYS A 153 5.71 -3.01 16.48
N ASP A 154 4.83 -2.66 17.42
CA ASP A 154 4.69 -3.33 18.71
C ASP A 154 3.85 -4.63 18.65
N LYS A 155 3.19 -4.88 17.52
CA LYS A 155 2.26 -6.01 17.35
C LYS A 155 2.71 -7.00 16.29
N PHE A 156 3.15 -6.50 15.14
CA PHE A 156 3.44 -7.32 13.96
C PHE A 156 4.94 -7.55 13.84
N HIS A 157 5.38 -8.76 14.21
CA HIS A 157 6.80 -9.12 14.25
C HIS A 157 7.19 -10.23 13.27
N TYR A 158 6.21 -10.95 12.71
CA TYR A 158 6.46 -12.08 11.83
C TYR A 158 5.97 -11.77 10.42
N MET A 159 6.87 -11.78 9.46
CA MET A 159 6.58 -11.48 8.05
C MET A 159 6.48 -12.77 7.25
N VAL A 160 5.51 -12.82 6.35
CA VAL A 160 5.34 -13.91 5.38
C VAL A 160 5.34 -13.31 3.99
N ALA A 161 6.41 -13.56 3.24
CA ALA A 161 6.50 -13.20 1.82
C ALA A 161 6.06 -14.39 0.94
N ALA A 162 6.47 -15.60 1.29
CA ALA A 162 6.06 -16.84 0.63
C ALA A 162 6.13 -18.01 1.62
N ASP A 163 5.58 -19.17 1.26
CA ASP A 163 5.59 -20.39 2.11
C ASP A 163 7.00 -20.77 2.60
N ASN A 164 8.03 -20.54 1.77
CA ASN A 164 9.43 -20.81 2.09
C ASN A 164 10.23 -19.56 2.51
N ARG A 165 9.57 -18.39 2.59
CA ARG A 165 10.18 -17.10 2.96
C ARG A 165 9.31 -16.39 3.97
N GLN A 166 9.49 -16.78 5.21
CA GLN A 166 8.80 -16.22 6.37
C GLN A 166 9.70 -16.29 7.59
N ARG A 167 9.65 -15.25 8.44
CA ARG A 167 10.53 -15.15 9.61
C ARG A 167 10.02 -14.09 10.59
N PHE A 168 10.53 -14.17 11.82
CA PHE A 168 10.56 -12.99 12.69
C PHE A 168 11.50 -11.94 12.07
N MET A 169 11.07 -10.69 12.11
CA MET A 169 11.77 -9.56 11.55
C MET A 169 12.33 -8.67 12.65
N PRO A 170 13.49 -8.02 12.42
CA PRO A 170 13.98 -7.00 13.34
C PRO A 170 13.04 -5.80 13.38
N LEU A 171 13.15 -5.00 14.44
CA LEU A 171 12.38 -3.77 14.56
C LEU A 171 12.95 -2.67 13.64
N PRO A 172 12.15 -1.69 13.19
CA PRO A 172 12.68 -0.55 12.44
C PRO A 172 13.78 0.20 13.21
N ASP A 173 13.68 0.26 14.54
CA ASP A 173 14.68 0.91 15.39
C ASP A 173 16.03 0.15 15.42
N ASP A 174 16.03 -1.16 15.11
CA ASP A 174 17.26 -1.96 15.01
C ASP A 174 18.09 -1.58 13.77
N ARG A 175 17.47 -0.92 12.79
CA ARG A 175 18.16 -0.41 11.60
C ARG A 175 18.84 0.95 11.82
N VAL A 176 18.63 1.62 12.96
CA VAL A 176 19.16 2.97 13.22
C VAL A 176 20.38 2.90 14.15
N PRO A 177 21.43 3.72 13.94
CA PRO A 177 22.55 3.78 14.89
C PRO A 177 22.10 4.10 16.33
N PRO A 178 22.70 3.49 17.36
CA PRO A 178 23.87 2.60 17.32
C PRO A 178 23.52 1.11 17.11
N ARG A 179 22.24 0.76 16.89
CA ARG A 179 21.79 -0.63 16.74
C ARG A 179 22.03 -1.16 15.33
N GLY A 180 21.89 -0.30 14.33
CA GLY A 180 22.13 -0.60 12.93
C GLY A 180 23.29 0.21 12.35
N GLN A 181 23.95 -0.36 11.34
CA GLN A 181 24.97 0.30 10.55
C GLN A 181 24.59 0.18 9.07
N PRO A 182 24.17 1.28 8.41
CA PRO A 182 24.03 1.30 6.96
C PRO A 182 25.33 0.88 6.28
N LEU A 183 25.22 0.05 5.25
CA LEU A 183 26.35 -0.39 4.44
C LEU A 183 26.53 0.53 3.23
N ALA A 184 27.19 0.05 2.18
CA ALA A 184 27.43 0.83 0.96
C ALA A 184 26.13 1.32 0.30
N TYR A 185 25.08 0.51 0.36
CA TYR A 185 23.73 0.89 -0.09
C TYR A 185 22.86 1.19 1.13
N PRO A 186 22.12 2.32 1.16
CA PRO A 186 21.35 2.73 2.32
C PRO A 186 20.20 1.75 2.66
N GLU A 187 19.74 0.97 1.69
CA GLU A 187 18.78 -0.11 1.90
C GLU A 187 19.32 -1.27 2.74
N ALA A 188 20.63 -1.55 2.63
CA ALA A 188 21.28 -2.66 3.31
C ALA A 188 21.85 -2.20 4.65
N VAL A 189 21.30 -2.72 5.75
CA VAL A 189 21.70 -2.33 7.10
C VAL A 189 22.15 -3.54 7.89
N LYS A 190 23.39 -3.51 8.39
CA LYS A 190 23.89 -4.51 9.31
C LYS A 190 23.33 -4.27 10.71
N LEU A 191 22.79 -5.32 11.32
CA LEU A 191 22.26 -5.30 12.69
C LEU A 191 23.40 -5.53 13.69
N VAL A 192 23.84 -4.47 14.36
CA VAL A 192 24.99 -4.48 15.29
C VAL A 192 24.57 -4.86 16.71
N LYS A 193 23.47 -4.25 17.20
CA LYS A 193 22.91 -4.46 18.54
C LYS A 193 21.37 -4.47 18.48
N PRO A 194 20.77 -5.44 17.76
CA PRO A 194 19.32 -5.54 17.69
C PRO A 194 18.69 -5.83 19.06
N VAL A 195 17.38 -5.57 19.21
CA VAL A 195 16.63 -5.94 20.41
C VAL A 195 16.62 -7.44 20.61
N GLU A 196 16.36 -8.21 19.54
CA GLU A 196 16.45 -9.67 19.54
C GLU A 196 17.88 -10.09 19.20
N PRO A 197 18.64 -10.71 20.14
CA PRO A 197 20.04 -11.05 19.94
C PRO A 197 20.32 -11.97 18.75
N ASP A 198 19.37 -12.83 18.37
CA ASP A 198 19.53 -13.78 17.27
C ASP A 198 19.74 -13.09 15.91
N PHE A 199 19.26 -11.86 15.75
CA PHE A 199 19.46 -11.09 14.52
C PHE A 199 20.84 -10.42 14.42
N LYS A 200 21.68 -10.54 15.44
CA LYS A 200 22.96 -9.84 15.48
C LYS A 200 23.90 -10.31 14.37
N GLY A 201 24.40 -9.37 13.60
CA GLY A 201 25.33 -9.59 12.50
C GLY A 201 24.64 -9.82 11.14
N GLU A 202 23.32 -10.03 11.12
CA GLU A 202 22.55 -10.10 9.88
C GLU A 202 22.56 -8.76 9.15
N VAL A 203 22.31 -8.82 7.83
CA VAL A 203 22.08 -7.65 6.98
C VAL A 203 20.63 -7.70 6.51
N ASP A 204 19.85 -6.71 6.93
CA ASP A 204 18.48 -6.52 6.47
C ASP A 204 18.45 -5.57 5.27
N ASP A 205 17.85 -6.02 4.18
CA ASP A 205 17.67 -5.27 2.93
C ASP A 205 16.26 -5.50 2.39
N LYS A 206 15.54 -4.41 2.09
CA LYS A 206 14.18 -4.46 1.57
C LYS A 206 14.04 -5.31 0.30
N TYR A 207 15.10 -5.41 -0.52
CA TYR A 207 15.08 -6.18 -1.76
C TYR A 207 15.16 -7.71 -1.54
N GLN A 208 15.53 -8.19 -0.34
CA GLN A 208 15.50 -9.62 0.01
C GLN A 208 14.07 -10.20 -0.02
N TYR A 209 13.06 -9.33 0.07
CA TYR A 209 11.65 -9.69 0.18
C TYR A 209 10.88 -9.45 -1.12
N SER A 210 11.56 -9.25 -2.24
CA SER A 210 10.90 -9.16 -3.55
C SER A 210 10.39 -10.52 -4.04
N ILE A 211 9.29 -10.48 -4.81
CA ILE A 211 8.68 -11.68 -5.41
C ILE A 211 8.36 -11.38 -6.88
N GLU A 212 8.54 -12.38 -7.74
CA GLU A 212 8.08 -12.33 -9.14
C GLU A 212 6.55 -12.18 -9.20
N ASN A 213 6.05 -11.37 -10.13
CA ASN A 213 4.61 -11.07 -10.25
C ASN A 213 3.74 -12.33 -10.30
N LYS A 214 4.18 -13.36 -11.05
CA LYS A 214 3.42 -14.62 -11.20
C LYS A 214 3.14 -15.33 -9.86
N ASP A 215 4.04 -15.17 -8.90
CA ASP A 215 3.97 -15.81 -7.58
C ASP A 215 3.48 -14.84 -6.48
N ASN A 216 3.56 -13.53 -6.73
CA ASN A 216 3.17 -12.47 -5.80
C ASN A 216 1.64 -12.30 -5.71
N LYS A 217 0.99 -13.29 -5.08
CA LYS A 217 -0.47 -13.36 -4.91
C LYS A 217 -0.92 -12.99 -3.50
N VAL A 218 -0.18 -13.41 -2.48
CA VAL A 218 -0.50 -13.12 -1.08
C VAL A 218 0.78 -12.99 -0.26
N HIS A 219 0.86 -11.94 0.54
CA HIS A 219 1.94 -11.68 1.49
C HIS A 219 1.44 -10.81 2.63
N GLY A 220 2.19 -10.75 3.73
CA GLY A 220 1.72 -9.99 4.88
C GLY A 220 2.52 -10.16 6.15
N TRP A 221 1.86 -9.87 7.26
CA TRP A 221 2.43 -9.88 8.60
C TRP A 221 1.48 -10.53 9.60
N ILE A 222 2.06 -11.12 10.64
CA ILE A 222 1.35 -11.78 11.72
C ILE A 222 1.70 -11.11 13.04
N CYS A 223 0.65 -10.72 13.77
CA CYS A 223 0.65 -10.45 15.19
C CYS A 223 0.30 -11.76 15.92
N MET A 224 1.11 -12.13 16.90
CA MET A 224 0.91 -13.38 17.64
C MET A 224 -0.06 -13.21 18.81
N ASP A 225 -0.15 -12.00 19.38
CA ASP A 225 -1.02 -11.71 20.51
C ASP A 225 -1.68 -10.31 20.40
N PRO A 226 -3.00 -10.24 20.11
CA PRO A 226 -3.85 -11.37 19.74
C PRO A 226 -3.46 -11.91 18.35
N ALA A 227 -3.74 -13.19 18.09
CA ALA A 227 -3.42 -13.84 16.82
C ALA A 227 -4.19 -13.20 15.65
N VAL A 228 -3.52 -12.29 14.92
CA VAL A 228 -4.08 -11.51 13.81
C VAL A 228 -3.09 -11.46 12.65
N GLY A 229 -3.55 -11.80 11.45
CA GLY A 229 -2.79 -11.62 10.22
C GLY A 229 -3.31 -10.44 9.40
N PHE A 230 -2.40 -9.62 8.88
CA PHE A 230 -2.69 -8.63 7.85
C PHE A 230 -2.12 -9.12 6.53
N TRP A 231 -2.97 -9.31 5.53
CA TRP A 231 -2.59 -9.89 4.24
C TRP A 231 -3.00 -8.97 3.10
N GLN A 232 -2.05 -8.72 2.21
CA GLN A 232 -2.28 -8.11 0.91
C GLN A 232 -2.56 -9.22 -0.11
N ILE A 233 -3.70 -9.17 -0.80
CA ILE A 233 -4.12 -10.17 -1.78
C ILE A 233 -4.23 -9.54 -3.16
N THR A 234 -3.50 -10.13 -4.11
CA THR A 234 -3.45 -9.75 -5.52
C THR A 234 -4.12 -10.83 -6.38
N PRO A 235 -5.41 -10.68 -6.73
CA PRO A 235 -6.14 -11.70 -7.47
C PRO A 235 -5.79 -11.76 -8.97
N SER A 236 -5.30 -10.66 -9.55
CA SER A 236 -4.96 -10.54 -10.97
C SER A 236 -3.65 -9.77 -11.16
N ASP A 237 -2.94 -10.04 -12.26
CA ASP A 237 -1.73 -9.31 -12.66
C ASP A 237 -1.99 -8.29 -13.78
N GLU A 238 -3.22 -8.16 -14.28
CA GLU A 238 -3.56 -7.35 -15.46
C GLU A 238 -3.16 -5.87 -15.33
N PHE A 239 -3.08 -5.36 -14.10
CA PHE A 239 -2.65 -3.99 -13.83
C PHE A 239 -1.13 -3.84 -13.67
N ARG A 240 -0.38 -4.94 -13.47
CA ARG A 240 1.08 -4.90 -13.27
C ARG A 240 1.80 -4.79 -14.61
N SER A 241 2.89 -4.04 -14.62
CA SER A 241 3.78 -3.97 -15.79
C SER A 241 4.99 -4.89 -15.66
N GLY A 242 5.63 -5.19 -16.80
CA GLY A 242 6.88 -5.94 -16.91
C GLY A 242 6.76 -7.47 -16.91
N GLY A 243 5.55 -8.00 -16.99
CA GLY A 243 5.32 -9.43 -17.19
C GLY A 243 5.50 -10.29 -15.93
N PRO A 244 5.39 -11.63 -16.07
CA PRO A 244 5.29 -12.56 -14.96
C PRO A 244 6.57 -12.68 -14.11
N VAL A 245 7.74 -12.50 -14.71
CA VAL A 245 9.05 -12.63 -14.03
C VAL A 245 9.58 -11.33 -13.43
N LYS A 246 8.89 -10.20 -13.66
CA LYS A 246 9.29 -8.95 -13.00
C LYS A 246 9.10 -9.07 -11.50
N GLN A 247 10.15 -8.76 -10.77
CA GLN A 247 10.14 -8.72 -9.32
C GLN A 247 9.62 -7.38 -8.81
N ASN A 248 8.86 -7.45 -7.72
CA ASN A 248 8.36 -6.31 -7.00
C ASN A 248 8.47 -6.51 -5.49
N LEU A 249 8.63 -5.40 -4.78
CA LEU A 249 8.67 -5.38 -3.32
C LEU A 249 7.33 -5.88 -2.75
N THR A 250 7.39 -6.58 -1.62
CA THR A 250 6.22 -7.09 -0.90
C THR A 250 6.15 -6.49 0.50
N SER A 251 6.62 -7.20 1.52
CA SER A 251 6.75 -6.72 2.88
C SER A 251 8.22 -6.48 3.25
N HIS A 252 8.49 -5.60 4.21
CA HIS A 252 9.84 -5.36 4.75
C HIS A 252 9.79 -4.73 6.15
N VAL A 253 10.94 -4.63 6.82
CA VAL A 253 11.10 -4.07 8.18
C VAL A 253 10.37 -2.73 8.36
N GLY A 254 9.82 -2.52 9.56
CA GLY A 254 8.92 -1.42 9.89
C GLY A 254 7.46 -1.79 9.63
N PRO A 255 7.03 -2.94 10.16
CA PRO A 255 6.17 -3.94 9.51
C PRO A 255 5.29 -3.34 8.39
N THR A 256 5.91 -3.20 7.22
CA THR A 256 5.30 -2.54 6.07
C THR A 256 4.86 -3.61 5.08
N THR A 257 3.65 -3.45 4.53
CA THR A 257 3.12 -4.26 3.43
C THR A 257 2.93 -3.36 2.21
N LEU A 258 3.52 -3.73 1.08
CA LEU A 258 3.43 -2.98 -0.17
C LEU A 258 2.62 -3.73 -1.23
N ALA A 259 1.97 -2.95 -2.09
CA ALA A 259 1.17 -3.40 -3.20
C ALA A 259 1.62 -2.69 -4.48
N MET A 260 2.63 -3.23 -5.16
CA MET A 260 3.22 -2.59 -6.33
C MET A 260 2.35 -2.80 -7.58
N PHE A 261 2.02 -1.70 -8.28
CA PHE A 261 1.37 -1.73 -9.60
C PHE A 261 2.38 -1.48 -10.71
N LEU A 262 3.17 -0.42 -10.55
CA LEU A 262 4.21 0.04 -11.46
C LEU A 262 5.44 0.35 -10.63
N SER A 263 6.62 0.00 -11.13
CA SER A 263 7.87 0.36 -10.50
C SER A 263 9.05 0.15 -11.45
N ALA A 264 9.99 1.09 -11.42
CA ALA A 264 11.26 0.99 -12.12
C ALA A 264 12.25 -0.02 -11.50
N HIS A 265 11.95 -0.58 -10.32
CA HIS A 265 12.84 -1.56 -9.66
C HIS A 265 13.17 -2.73 -10.60
N TYR A 266 14.44 -3.11 -10.66
CA TYR A 266 15.01 -4.20 -11.48
C TYR A 266 14.99 -4.02 -13.00
N SER A 267 14.36 -2.97 -13.51
CA SER A 267 14.18 -2.75 -14.95
C SER A 267 14.69 -1.39 -15.44
N GLY A 268 14.93 -0.45 -14.54
CA GLY A 268 15.31 0.90 -14.93
C GLY A 268 14.18 1.63 -15.66
N GLU A 269 14.57 2.59 -16.51
CA GLU A 269 13.65 3.46 -17.26
C GLU A 269 12.81 2.73 -18.32
N ASP A 270 13.28 1.58 -18.81
CA ASP A 270 12.66 0.90 -19.97
C ASP A 270 11.23 0.42 -19.69
N LEU A 271 10.89 0.18 -18.41
CA LEU A 271 9.54 -0.19 -17.99
C LEU A 271 8.76 0.95 -17.31
N VAL A 272 9.31 2.16 -17.28
CA VAL A 272 8.60 3.34 -16.78
C VAL A 272 7.59 3.78 -17.84
N PRO A 273 6.28 3.81 -17.56
CA PRO A 273 5.30 4.39 -18.49
C PRO A 273 5.61 5.87 -18.75
N LYS A 274 5.77 6.21 -20.03
CA LYS A 274 6.01 7.57 -20.52
C LYS A 274 4.76 8.00 -21.28
N ILE A 275 3.91 8.78 -20.64
CA ILE A 275 2.66 9.28 -21.22
C ILE A 275 2.98 10.59 -21.92
N GLY A 276 2.70 10.66 -23.23
CA GLY A 276 2.98 11.84 -24.04
C GLY A 276 1.99 12.99 -23.85
N ALA A 277 2.44 14.22 -24.12
CA ALA A 277 1.50 15.31 -24.38
C ALA A 277 0.66 14.97 -25.62
N GLY A 278 -0.65 15.20 -25.59
CA GLY A 278 -1.56 14.78 -26.66
C GLY A 278 -2.07 13.34 -26.57
N GLU A 279 -1.57 12.54 -25.62
CA GLU A 279 -1.97 11.14 -25.42
C GLU A 279 -3.12 11.03 -24.43
N ALA A 280 -4.24 10.39 -24.80
CA ALA A 280 -5.26 10.02 -23.83
C ALA A 280 -4.86 8.68 -23.20
N TRP A 281 -4.84 8.59 -21.88
CA TRP A 281 -4.48 7.37 -21.17
C TRP A 281 -5.40 7.10 -19.99
N LYS A 282 -5.83 5.85 -19.82
CA LYS A 282 -6.67 5.43 -18.70
C LYS A 282 -6.26 4.05 -18.18
N LYS A 283 -6.14 3.89 -16.87
CA LYS A 283 -5.74 2.62 -16.23
C LYS A 283 -6.50 2.37 -14.93
N MET A 284 -6.87 1.11 -14.68
CA MET A 284 -7.55 0.64 -13.46
C MET A 284 -6.68 -0.37 -12.72
N THR A 285 -6.70 -0.35 -11.37
CA THR A 285 -5.87 -1.22 -10.53
C THR A 285 -6.65 -1.78 -9.34
N LEU A 286 -6.80 -3.09 -9.12
CA LEU A 286 -7.72 -3.67 -8.10
C LEU A 286 -7.03 -4.63 -7.10
N PHE A 287 -7.35 -4.50 -5.81
CA PHE A 287 -6.85 -5.37 -4.72
C PHE A 287 -7.88 -5.70 -3.63
N ARG A 288 -7.56 -6.73 -2.84
CA ARG A 288 -8.26 -7.11 -1.60
C ARG A 288 -7.28 -7.22 -0.44
N PHE A 289 -7.65 -6.72 0.74
CA PHE A 289 -7.00 -6.99 2.02
C PHE A 289 -7.90 -7.94 2.82
N GLY A 290 -7.38 -9.02 3.41
CA GLY A 290 -8.22 -9.92 4.23
C GLY A 290 -7.59 -11.26 4.59
N ARG A 291 -8.16 -11.94 5.59
CA ARG A 291 -7.69 -13.23 6.15
C ARG A 291 -7.80 -14.41 5.18
N THR A 292 -6.78 -15.27 5.15
CA THR A 292 -6.90 -16.71 4.90
C THR A 292 -6.84 -17.48 6.23
N LEU A 293 -7.69 -18.51 6.38
CA LEU A 293 -7.98 -19.21 7.62
C LEU A 293 -6.75 -19.81 8.35
N ASN A 294 -6.95 -20.03 9.66
CA ASN A 294 -6.12 -20.85 10.55
C ASN A 294 -5.52 -22.07 9.83
N ARG A 295 -4.19 -22.11 9.68
CA ARG A 295 -3.50 -23.39 9.81
C ARG A 295 -3.45 -23.70 11.30
N ARG A 296 -4.39 -24.51 11.77
CA ARG A 296 -4.07 -25.43 12.87
C ARG A 296 -3.03 -26.38 12.30
N CYS A 297 -1.78 -26.27 12.75
CA CYS A 297 -0.95 -27.44 12.92
C CYS A 297 -1.13 -27.90 14.37
#